data_AF-A0A7S1SSZ1-F1
#
_entry.id   AF-A0A7S1SSZ1-F1
#
_cell.length_a   1.000
_cell.length_b   1.000
_cell.length_c   1.000
_cell.angle_alpha   90.00
_cell.angle_beta   90.00
_cell.angle_gamma   90.00
#
_symmetry.space_group_name_H-M   'P 1'
#
loop_
_entity.id
_entity.type
_entity.pdbx_description
1 polymer ?
#
loop_
_entity_poly.entity_id
_entity_poly.type
_entity_poly.pdbx_seq_one_letter_code
_entity_poly.pdbx_strand_id
1 'polypeptide(L)'
;IFDTGEAQALQSVGLDLTCDIFAVSAATGGRPLAAVALKAVQELQLQSLISQKHWDTFARFLCRIESAYRNVPYHNSTHAADVTARISALLLSSGIWEEGMGECGKMSMLATILAAVVHDVGHPGTNNSYHVAHCTKYAEDWNNHKVLENYSVHYAFILLSDPQCNFTEDWSVHKFQRLR
;
A
#
# COMPACT_ATOMS: atom_id res chain seq x y z
N ILE A 1 -0.52 19.99 -0.59
CA ILE A 1 -1.49 21.03 -1.02
C ILE A 1 -1.83 20.68 -2.44
N PHE A 2 -2.98 20.05 -2.63
CA PHE A 2 -3.46 19.55 -3.92
C PHE A 2 -4.24 20.67 -4.63
N ASP A 3 -4.18 20.78 -5.96
CA ASP A 3 -5.02 21.72 -6.73
C ASP A 3 -6.51 21.31 -6.59
N THR A 4 -7.42 22.24 -6.85
CA THR A 4 -8.88 22.07 -6.79
C THR A 4 -9.38 20.83 -7.54
N GLY A 5 -8.82 20.51 -8.71
CA GLY A 5 -9.14 19.29 -9.46
C GLY A 5 -8.63 18.00 -8.82
N GLU A 6 -7.43 18.03 -8.24
CA GLU A 6 -6.86 16.90 -7.48
C GLU A 6 -7.67 16.64 -6.20
N ALA A 7 -8.05 17.71 -5.50
CA ALA A 7 -8.86 17.64 -4.29
C ALA A 7 -10.23 17.01 -4.58
N GLN A 8 -10.84 17.30 -5.73
CA GLN A 8 -12.14 16.74 -6.12
C GLN A 8 -12.05 15.26 -6.48
N ALA A 9 -11.01 14.84 -7.22
CA ALA A 9 -10.81 13.42 -7.56
C ALA A 9 -10.55 12.55 -6.32
N LEU A 10 -9.89 13.11 -5.30
CA LEU A 10 -9.57 12.40 -4.05
C LEU A 10 -10.74 12.34 -3.05
N GLN A 11 -11.87 13.01 -3.30
CA GLN A 11 -12.99 13.05 -2.34
C GLN A 11 -13.64 11.67 -2.11
N SER A 12 -13.80 10.88 -3.17
CA SER A 12 -14.43 9.55 -3.10
C SER A 12 -13.46 8.44 -2.68
N VAL A 13 -12.16 8.73 -2.64
CA VAL A 13 -11.12 7.75 -2.35
C VAL A 13 -11.29 7.17 -0.96
N GLY A 14 -11.39 5.84 -0.91
CA GLY A 14 -11.51 5.10 0.33
C GLY A 14 -12.90 5.11 0.94
N LEU A 15 -13.87 5.79 0.32
CA LEU A 15 -15.26 5.89 0.77
C LEU A 15 -16.25 5.20 -0.19
N ASP A 16 -15.95 5.22 -1.49
CA ASP A 16 -16.83 4.74 -2.55
C ASP A 16 -16.21 3.54 -3.30
N LEU A 17 -16.92 2.41 -3.35
CA LEU A 17 -16.52 1.22 -4.10
C LEU A 17 -16.49 1.43 -5.62
N THR A 18 -17.13 2.49 -6.10
CA THR A 18 -17.21 2.88 -7.51
C THR A 18 -16.25 4.00 -7.88
N CYS A 19 -15.35 4.40 -6.96
CA CYS A 19 -14.33 5.42 -7.18
C CYS A 19 -13.58 5.20 -8.52
N ASP A 20 -13.58 6.22 -9.38
CA ASP A 20 -12.84 6.20 -10.64
C ASP A 20 -11.34 6.41 -10.37
N ILE A 21 -10.63 5.30 -10.21
CA ILE A 21 -9.19 5.32 -9.94
C ILE A 21 -8.37 5.90 -11.10
N PHE A 22 -8.88 5.85 -12.34
CA PHE A 22 -8.19 6.43 -13.49
C PHE A 22 -8.26 7.95 -13.46
N ALA A 23 -9.38 8.53 -13.03
CA ALA A 23 -9.48 9.96 -12.76
C ALA A 23 -8.50 10.40 -11.65
N VAL A 24 -8.37 9.61 -10.58
CA VAL A 24 -7.38 9.86 -9.51
C VAL A 24 -5.95 9.77 -10.05
N SER A 25 -5.66 8.76 -10.88
CA SER A 25 -4.35 8.60 -11.52
C SER A 25 -4.02 9.79 -12.42
N ALA A 26 -4.96 10.25 -13.25
CA ALA A 26 -4.78 11.42 -14.10
C ALA A 26 -4.52 12.69 -13.27
N ALA A 27 -5.31 12.90 -12.21
CA ALA A 27 -5.15 14.06 -11.33
C ALA A 27 -3.80 14.07 -10.61
N THR A 28 -3.26 12.91 -10.23
CA THR A 28 -1.97 12.77 -9.54
C THR A 28 -0.77 12.63 -10.48
N GLY A 29 -0.92 12.94 -11.78
CA GLY A 29 0.16 12.84 -12.74
C GLY A 29 0.68 11.41 -12.97
N GLY A 30 -0.20 10.42 -12.90
CA GLY A 30 0.10 9.00 -13.04
C GLY A 30 0.64 8.33 -11.77
N ARG A 31 0.47 8.99 -10.61
CA ARG A 31 1.03 8.57 -9.32
C ARG A 31 -0.03 8.58 -8.19
N PRO A 32 -1.06 7.70 -8.29
CA PRO A 32 -2.19 7.74 -7.38
C PRO A 32 -1.94 7.08 -6.02
N LEU A 33 -1.01 6.12 -5.93
CA LEU A 33 -0.94 5.17 -4.82
C LEU A 33 -0.61 5.84 -3.49
N ALA A 34 0.39 6.72 -3.46
CA ALA A 34 0.77 7.38 -2.22
C ALA A 34 -0.33 8.29 -1.68
N ALA A 35 -1.00 9.04 -2.57
CA ALA A 35 -2.12 9.90 -2.21
C ALA A 35 -3.31 9.08 -1.69
N VAL A 36 -3.65 7.99 -2.38
CA VAL A 36 -4.74 7.09 -1.99
C VAL A 36 -4.46 6.43 -0.64
N ALA A 37 -3.24 5.95 -0.41
CA ALA A 37 -2.86 5.32 0.86
C ALA A 37 -2.94 6.30 2.04
N LEU A 38 -2.45 7.54 1.87
CA LEU A 38 -2.55 8.58 2.90
C LEU A 38 -4.02 8.93 3.20
N LYS A 39 -4.85 9.03 2.17
CA LYS A 39 -6.29 9.26 2.32
C LYS A 39 -6.98 8.11 3.05
N ALA A 40 -6.69 6.87 2.70
CA ALA A 40 -7.23 5.69 3.39
C ALA A 40 -6.86 5.66 4.88
N VAL A 41 -5.59 5.94 5.22
CA VAL A 41 -5.12 6.07 6.61
C VAL A 41 -5.87 7.17 7.35
N GLN A 42 -6.24 8.25 6.67
CA GLN A 42 -7.00 9.34 7.24
C GLN A 42 -8.47 8.99 7.49
N GLU A 43 -9.17 8.42 6.50
CA GLU A 43 -10.58 8.03 6.62
C GLU A 43 -10.77 6.95 7.68
N LEU A 44 -9.83 6.00 7.75
CA LEU A 44 -9.75 4.98 8.79
C LEU A 44 -9.07 5.49 10.08
N GLN A 45 -8.92 6.80 10.32
CA GLN A 45 -8.38 7.38 11.57
C GLN A 45 -7.18 6.61 12.20
N LEU A 46 -6.24 6.15 11.36
CA LEU A 46 -5.11 5.30 11.73
C LEU A 46 -3.85 6.10 12.06
N GLN A 47 -3.89 7.43 11.91
CA GLN A 47 -2.73 8.32 12.09
C GLN A 47 -2.13 8.17 13.49
N SER A 48 -2.95 7.88 14.51
CA SER A 48 -2.48 7.69 15.89
C SER A 48 -1.49 6.53 16.07
N LEU A 49 -1.43 5.60 15.11
CA LEU A 49 -0.46 4.50 15.15
C LEU A 49 0.95 4.93 14.73
N ILE A 50 1.09 6.04 14.02
CA ILE A 50 2.35 6.55 13.48
C ILE A 50 2.66 7.83 14.23
N SER A 51 3.82 7.90 14.91
CA SER A 51 4.17 9.10 15.67
C SER A 51 4.36 10.30 14.73
N GLN A 52 4.04 11.50 15.22
CA GLN A 52 4.07 12.72 14.41
C GLN A 52 5.45 12.96 13.75
N LYS A 53 6.53 12.62 14.45
CA LYS A 53 7.92 12.71 13.93
C LYS A 53 8.20 11.76 12.75
N HIS A 54 7.43 10.68 12.60
CA HIS A 54 7.63 9.66 11.57
C HIS A 54 6.63 9.78 10.42
N TRP A 55 5.72 10.77 10.44
CA TRP A 55 4.73 10.94 9.37
C TRP A 55 5.35 11.22 8.00
N ASP A 56 6.37 12.08 7.93
CA ASP A 56 7.09 12.34 6.68
C ASP A 56 7.86 11.12 6.18
N THR A 57 8.41 10.32 7.10
CA THR A 57 9.06 9.04 6.80
C THR A 57 8.06 8.02 6.27
N PHE A 58 6.84 7.98 6.81
CA PHE A 58 5.76 7.14 6.32
C PHE A 58 5.31 7.55 4.90
N ALA A 59 5.09 8.85 4.67
CA ALA A 59 4.77 9.36 3.34
C ALA A 59 5.90 9.05 2.34
N ARG A 60 7.16 9.15 2.75
CA ARG A 60 8.31 8.78 1.91
C ARG A 60 8.34 7.30 1.59
N PHE A 61 8.04 6.42 2.56
CA PHE A 61 7.90 4.97 2.33
C PHE A 61 6.86 4.70 1.24
N LEU A 62 5.67 5.30 1.34
CA LEU A 62 4.60 5.14 0.34
C LEU A 62 5.04 5.62 -1.06
N CYS A 63 5.69 6.78 -1.15
CA CYS A 63 6.22 7.29 -2.42
C CYS A 63 7.30 6.37 -3.03
N ARG A 64 8.15 5.75 -2.18
CA ARG A 64 9.19 4.81 -2.63
C ARG A 64 8.59 3.49 -3.10
N ILE A 65 7.56 2.98 -2.44
CA ILE A 65 6.77 1.83 -2.92
C ILE A 65 6.13 2.15 -4.27
N GLU A 66 5.45 3.28 -4.40
CA GLU A 66 4.82 3.69 -5.66
C GLU A 66 5.83 3.78 -6.81
N SER A 67 7.00 4.37 -6.55
CA SER A 67 8.06 4.50 -7.54
C SER A 67 8.66 3.15 -7.97
N ALA A 68 8.44 2.09 -7.19
CA ALA A 68 8.89 0.73 -7.48
C ALA A 68 7.88 -0.09 -8.29
N TYR A 69 6.63 0.35 -8.41
CA TYR A 69 5.70 -0.23 -9.36
C TYR A 69 6.16 0.05 -10.79
N ARG A 70 6.14 -0.99 -11.62
CA ARG A 70 6.64 -0.90 -13.00
C ARG A 70 5.57 -0.36 -13.93
N ASN A 71 6.01 0.25 -15.02
CA ASN A 71 5.13 0.62 -16.13
C ASN A 71 4.77 -0.62 -16.95
N VAL A 72 3.83 -1.42 -16.44
CA VAL A 72 3.20 -2.57 -17.11
C VAL A 72 1.70 -2.31 -17.28
N PRO A 73 1.03 -2.94 -18.25
CA PRO A 73 -0.36 -2.59 -18.59
C PRO A 73 -1.37 -2.70 -17.44
N TYR A 74 -1.14 -3.59 -16.47
CA TYR A 74 -2.08 -3.84 -15.37
C TYR A 74 -1.47 -3.72 -13.97
N HIS A 75 -0.51 -4.57 -13.60
CA HIS A 75 0.11 -4.60 -12.26
C HIS A 75 1.07 -3.41 -12.00
N ASN A 76 0.54 -2.20 -12.08
CA ASN A 76 1.20 -0.92 -11.87
C ASN A 76 0.63 -0.19 -10.64
N SER A 77 1.13 1.01 -10.35
CA SER A 77 0.72 1.80 -9.18
C SER A 77 -0.78 2.17 -9.19
N THR A 78 -1.41 2.27 -10.37
CA THR A 78 -2.85 2.57 -10.47
C THR A 78 -3.70 1.37 -10.03
N HIS A 79 -3.31 0.14 -10.39
CA HIS A 79 -3.95 -1.08 -9.86
C HIS A 79 -3.80 -1.18 -8.34
N ALA A 80 -2.61 -0.96 -7.80
CA ALA A 80 -2.39 -0.98 -6.35
C ALA A 80 -3.22 0.09 -5.62
N ALA A 81 -3.37 1.27 -6.23
CA ALA A 81 -4.20 2.34 -5.71
C ALA A 81 -5.68 1.95 -5.72
N ASP A 82 -6.17 1.30 -6.78
CA ASP A 82 -7.56 0.80 -6.86
C ASP A 82 -7.85 -0.19 -5.74
N VAL A 83 -6.98 -1.19 -5.57
CA VAL A 83 -7.11 -2.19 -4.50
C VAL A 83 -7.11 -1.51 -3.12
N THR A 84 -6.21 -0.55 -2.89
CA THR A 84 -6.14 0.18 -1.61
C THR A 84 -7.39 1.01 -1.34
N ALA A 85 -7.89 1.74 -2.35
CA ALA A 85 -9.13 2.52 -2.23
C ALA A 85 -10.35 1.62 -1.94
N ARG A 86 -10.47 0.49 -2.65
CA ARG A 86 -11.56 -0.47 -2.45
C ARG A 86 -11.51 -1.12 -1.08
N ILE A 87 -10.33 -1.53 -0.61
CA ILE A 87 -10.16 -2.11 0.73
C ILE A 87 -10.56 -1.11 1.81
N SER A 88 -10.16 0.16 1.68
CA SER A 88 -10.59 1.21 2.60
C SER A 88 -12.11 1.37 2.61
N ALA A 89 -12.76 1.44 1.44
CA ALA A 89 -14.20 1.57 1.33
C ALA A 89 -14.95 0.35 1.90
N LEU A 90 -14.43 -0.87 1.70
CA LEU A 90 -14.99 -2.09 2.30
C LEU A 90 -14.87 -2.09 3.83
N LEU A 91 -13.72 -1.67 4.37
CA LEU A 91 -13.52 -1.61 5.82
C LEU A 91 -14.48 -0.62 6.49
N LEU A 92 -14.73 0.53 5.85
CA LEU A 92 -15.67 1.53 6.36
C LEU A 92 -17.13 1.09 6.20
N SER A 93 -17.50 0.52 5.06
CA SER A 93 -18.90 0.14 4.77
C SER A 93 -19.36 -1.14 5.48
N SER A 94 -18.43 -2.02 5.88
CA SER A 94 -18.74 -3.29 6.54
C SER A 94 -19.03 -3.18 8.04
N GLY A 95 -18.74 -2.04 8.68
CA GLY A 95 -18.87 -1.87 10.13
C GLY A 95 -17.76 -2.52 10.96
N ILE A 96 -16.87 -3.31 10.34
CA ILE A 96 -15.68 -3.91 10.98
C ILE A 96 -14.80 -2.82 11.62
N TRP A 97 -14.76 -1.65 10.97
CA TRP A 97 -14.14 -0.43 11.47
C TRP A 97 -14.58 -0.09 12.92
N GLU A 98 -15.87 -0.14 13.23
CA GLU A 98 -16.42 0.32 14.51
C GLU A 98 -16.03 -0.60 15.67
N GLU A 99 -16.06 -1.92 15.45
CA GLU A 99 -15.62 -2.92 16.43
C GLU A 99 -14.10 -2.91 16.63
N GLY A 100 -13.35 -2.47 15.62
CA GLY A 100 -11.88 -2.45 15.58
C GLY A 100 -11.21 -1.20 16.17
N MET A 101 -11.93 -0.33 16.89
CA MET A 101 -11.39 0.97 17.37
C MET A 101 -10.31 0.88 18.45
N GLY A 102 -10.12 -0.28 19.07
CA GLY A 102 -8.95 -0.54 19.91
C GLY A 102 -7.65 -0.54 19.10
N GLU A 103 -6.51 -0.35 19.78
CA GLU A 103 -5.19 -0.34 19.13
C GLU A 103 -4.94 -1.59 18.28
N CYS A 104 -5.36 -2.76 18.76
CA CYS A 104 -5.25 -4.03 18.04
C CYS A 104 -5.98 -4.02 16.69
N GLY A 105 -7.23 -3.55 16.66
CA GLY A 105 -8.01 -3.48 15.43
C GLY A 105 -7.46 -2.45 14.46
N LYS A 106 -7.07 -1.27 14.96
CA LYS A 106 -6.37 -0.25 14.17
C LYS A 106 -5.08 -0.80 13.54
N MET A 107 -4.31 -1.58 14.29
CA MET A 107 -3.10 -2.22 13.76
C MET A 107 -3.41 -3.20 12.63
N SER A 108 -4.46 -4.04 12.77
CA SER A 108 -4.90 -4.94 11.70
C SER A 108 -5.36 -4.18 10.45
N MET A 109 -6.05 -3.05 10.62
CA MET A 109 -6.49 -2.21 9.50
C MET A 109 -5.30 -1.54 8.81
N LEU A 110 -4.32 -1.03 9.56
CA LEU A 110 -3.09 -0.48 8.99
C LEU A 110 -2.31 -1.54 8.22
N ALA A 111 -2.17 -2.75 8.77
CA ALA A 111 -1.53 -3.88 8.10
C ALA A 111 -2.26 -4.25 6.81
N THR A 112 -3.60 -4.23 6.83
CA THR A 112 -4.43 -4.53 5.64
C THR A 112 -4.24 -3.48 4.55
N ILE A 113 -4.24 -2.19 4.89
CA ILE A 113 -3.97 -1.11 3.94
C ILE A 113 -2.55 -1.21 3.38
N LEU A 114 -1.54 -1.45 4.23
CA LEU A 114 -0.17 -1.59 3.75
C LEU A 114 0.03 -2.85 2.89
N ALA A 115 -0.64 -3.95 3.22
CA ALA A 115 -0.65 -5.15 2.38
C ALA A 115 -1.21 -4.83 0.99
N ALA A 116 -2.35 -4.12 0.90
CA ALA A 116 -2.92 -3.68 -0.38
C ALA A 116 -1.96 -2.77 -1.17
N VAL A 117 -1.28 -1.85 -0.49
CA VAL A 117 -0.30 -0.93 -1.09
C VAL A 117 0.88 -1.69 -1.71
N VAL A 118 1.38 -2.74 -1.05
CA VAL A 118 2.62 -3.43 -1.47
C VAL A 118 2.40 -4.70 -2.26
N HIS A 119 1.19 -5.25 -2.37
CA HIS A 119 0.97 -6.65 -2.81
C HIS A 119 1.58 -7.02 -4.18
N ASP A 120 1.68 -6.06 -5.11
CA ASP A 120 2.22 -6.26 -6.46
C ASP A 120 3.46 -5.37 -6.75
N VAL A 121 4.12 -4.84 -5.72
CA VAL A 121 5.25 -3.93 -5.92
C VAL A 121 6.37 -4.60 -6.72
N GLY A 122 6.83 -3.94 -7.78
CA GLY A 122 7.87 -4.44 -8.68
C GLY A 122 7.46 -5.60 -9.61
N HIS A 123 6.16 -5.89 -9.74
CA HIS A 123 5.64 -6.95 -10.61
C HIS A 123 6.10 -6.75 -12.09
N PRO A 124 6.65 -7.78 -12.75
CA PRO A 124 7.22 -7.68 -14.10
C PRO A 124 6.21 -7.77 -15.26
N GLY A 125 4.90 -7.82 -15.00
CA GLY A 125 3.87 -8.10 -16.02
C GLY A 125 3.76 -9.57 -16.47
N THR A 126 4.57 -10.49 -15.94
CA THR A 126 4.51 -11.95 -16.21
C THR A 126 4.07 -12.73 -14.97
N ASN A 127 3.50 -13.93 -15.12
CA ASN A 127 3.01 -14.73 -13.99
C ASN A 127 4.08 -15.63 -13.36
N ASN A 128 3.78 -16.22 -12.19
CA ASN A 128 4.68 -17.13 -11.48
C ASN A 128 5.12 -18.34 -12.34
N SER A 129 4.22 -18.92 -13.15
CA SER A 129 4.54 -20.06 -14.01
C SER A 129 5.60 -19.72 -15.06
N TYR A 130 5.58 -18.50 -15.61
CA TYR A 130 6.62 -18.01 -16.50
C TYR A 130 7.99 -17.99 -15.79
N HIS A 131 8.05 -17.45 -14.57
CA HIS A 131 9.29 -17.34 -13.82
C HIS A 131 9.90 -18.71 -13.48
N VAL A 132 9.05 -19.68 -13.11
CA VAL A 132 9.47 -21.06 -12.83
C VAL A 132 9.92 -21.77 -14.10
N ALA A 133 9.17 -21.67 -15.20
CA ALA A 133 9.49 -22.33 -16.46
C ALA A 133 10.80 -21.84 -17.08
N HIS A 134 11.17 -20.58 -16.84
CA HIS A 134 12.38 -19.96 -17.39
C HIS A 134 13.52 -19.82 -16.37
N CYS A 135 13.41 -20.44 -15.19
CA CYS A 135 14.42 -20.40 -14.12
C CYS A 135 14.93 -18.97 -13.84
N THR A 136 14.02 -18.00 -13.81
CA THR A 136 14.42 -16.59 -13.59
C THR A 136 14.92 -16.40 -12.16
N LYS A 137 15.72 -15.36 -11.92
CA LYS A 137 16.19 -15.00 -10.56
C LYS A 137 15.05 -14.89 -9.53
N TYR A 138 13.89 -14.37 -9.94
CA TYR A 138 12.69 -14.35 -9.09
C TYR A 138 12.34 -15.76 -8.59
N ALA A 139 12.34 -16.76 -9.47
CA ALA A 139 12.00 -18.13 -9.12
C ALA A 139 13.08 -18.81 -8.26
N GLU A 140 14.35 -18.56 -8.57
CA GLU A 140 15.50 -19.07 -7.81
C GLU A 140 15.50 -18.55 -6.36
N ASP A 141 15.31 -17.23 -6.17
CA ASP A 141 15.35 -16.58 -4.86
C ASP A 141 14.24 -17.13 -3.92
N TRP A 142 13.13 -17.65 -4.47
CA TRP A 142 11.95 -18.13 -3.73
C TRP A 142 11.64 -19.61 -3.92
N ASN A 143 12.60 -20.40 -4.40
CA ASN A 143 12.44 -21.85 -4.61
C ASN A 143 11.16 -22.23 -5.36
N ASN A 144 10.75 -21.44 -6.36
CA ASN A 144 9.53 -21.64 -7.16
C ASN A 144 8.19 -21.48 -6.40
N HIS A 145 8.19 -21.07 -5.13
CA HIS A 145 6.98 -20.92 -4.32
C HIS A 145 6.55 -19.45 -4.23
N LYS A 146 5.33 -19.14 -4.68
CA LYS A 146 4.71 -17.81 -4.55
C LYS A 146 5.70 -16.68 -4.89
N VAL A 147 6.32 -16.83 -6.06
CA VAL A 147 7.55 -16.16 -6.45
C VAL A 147 7.40 -14.63 -6.42
N LEU A 148 6.33 -14.12 -7.02
CA LEU A 148 6.08 -12.68 -7.08
C LEU A 148 5.52 -12.15 -5.76
N GLU A 149 4.68 -12.92 -5.08
CA GLU A 149 4.10 -12.51 -3.80
C GLU A 149 5.16 -12.39 -2.70
N ASN A 150 6.10 -13.34 -2.63
CA ASN A 150 7.25 -13.26 -1.73
C ASN A 150 8.17 -12.07 -2.08
N TYR A 151 8.38 -11.81 -3.37
CA TYR A 151 9.16 -10.66 -3.82
C TYR A 151 8.54 -9.34 -3.34
N SER A 152 7.23 -9.15 -3.52
CA SER A 152 6.51 -7.94 -3.12
C SER A 152 6.68 -7.64 -1.63
N VAL A 153 6.46 -8.65 -0.78
CA VAL A 153 6.60 -8.53 0.67
C VAL A 153 8.06 -8.27 1.06
N HIS A 154 9.00 -9.00 0.47
CA HIS A 154 10.42 -8.82 0.73
C HIS A 154 10.91 -7.40 0.37
N TYR A 155 10.48 -6.88 -0.78
CA TYR A 155 10.82 -5.53 -1.21
C TYR A 155 10.32 -4.46 -0.22
N ALA A 156 9.08 -4.61 0.27
CA ALA A 156 8.52 -3.71 1.27
C ALA A 156 9.34 -3.71 2.57
N PHE A 157 9.78 -4.87 3.04
CA PHE A 157 10.61 -4.96 4.24
C PHE A 157 12.05 -4.45 4.03
N ILE A 158 12.62 -4.58 2.83
CA ILE A 158 13.89 -3.92 2.49
C ILE A 158 13.74 -2.41 2.63
N LEU A 159 12.69 -1.82 2.05
CA LEU A 159 12.44 -0.39 2.19
C LEU A 159 12.20 0.00 3.64
N LEU A 160 11.47 -0.79 4.42
CA LEU A 160 11.24 -0.50 5.84
C LEU A 160 12.52 -0.59 6.68
N SER A 161 13.58 -1.24 6.18
CA SER A 161 14.89 -1.28 6.82
C SER A 161 15.77 -0.06 6.50
N ASP A 162 15.41 0.76 5.51
CA ASP A 162 16.08 2.03 5.19
C ASP A 162 15.64 3.10 6.21
N PRO A 163 16.57 3.76 6.95
CA PRO A 163 16.24 4.82 7.90
C PRO A 163 15.37 5.95 7.31
N GLN A 164 15.47 6.22 6.01
CA GLN A 164 14.65 7.24 5.34
C GLN A 164 13.20 6.82 5.14
N CYS A 165 12.89 5.53 5.26
CA CYS A 165 11.56 4.94 5.05
C CYS A 165 11.04 4.19 6.29
N ASN A 166 11.87 3.97 7.32
CA ASN A 166 11.49 3.27 8.54
C ASN A 166 10.63 4.14 9.47
N PHE A 167 9.33 4.19 9.23
CA PHE A 167 8.37 4.89 10.10
C PHE A 167 8.01 4.09 11.38
N THR A 168 8.57 2.89 11.54
CA THR A 168 8.32 1.97 12.67
C THR A 168 9.49 1.92 13.67
N GLU A 169 10.49 2.79 13.52
CA GLU A 169 11.72 2.77 14.32
C GLU A 169 11.47 2.82 15.83
N ASP A 170 10.45 3.56 16.28
CA ASP A 170 10.08 3.70 17.69
C ASP A 170 9.02 2.70 18.17
N TRP A 171 8.63 1.73 17.34
CA TRP A 171 7.62 0.75 17.72
C TRP A 171 8.20 -0.32 18.64
N SER A 172 7.39 -0.78 19.59
CA SER A 172 7.73 -1.97 20.37
C SER A 172 7.79 -3.20 19.46
N VAL A 173 8.58 -4.19 19.86
CA VAL A 173 8.71 -5.46 19.13
C VAL A 173 7.36 -6.12 18.90
N HIS A 174 6.48 -6.12 19.91
CA HIS A 174 5.13 -6.69 19.79
C HIS A 174 4.25 -5.94 18.79
N LYS A 175 4.33 -4.60 18.75
CA LYS A 175 3.58 -3.79 17.77
C LYS A 175 4.08 -4.05 16.36
N PHE A 176 5.40 -4.12 16.16
CA PHE A 176 6.00 -4.44 14.86
C PHE A 176 5.65 -5.86 14.39
N GLN A 177 5.70 -6.85 15.30
CA GLN A 177 5.29 -8.24 15.01
C GLN A 177 3.81 -8.38 14.66
N ARG A 178 2.95 -7.44 15.05
CA ARG A 178 1.54 -7.43 14.65
C ARG A 178 1.32 -6.84 13.27
N LEU A 179 2.20 -5.93 12.84
CA LEU A 179 2.20 -5.42 11.46
C LEU A 179 2.70 -6.48 10.48
N ARG A 180 3.74 -7.22 10.87
CA ARG A 180 4.40 -8.26 10.07
C ARG A 180 3.62 -9.58 10.05
#